data_AF-A0A0P1BFV4-F1
#
_entry.id   AF-A0A0P1BFV4-F1
#
_cell.length_a   1.000
_cell.length_b   1.000
_cell.length_c   1.000
_cell.angle_alpha   90.00
_cell.angle_beta   90.00
_cell.angle_gamma   90.00
#
_symmetry.space_group_name_H-M   'P 1'
#
loop_
_entity.id
_entity.type
_entity.pdbx_description
1 polymer ?
#
loop_
_entity_poly.entity_id
_entity_poly.type
_entity_poly.pdbx_seq_one_letter_code
_entity_poly.pdbx_strand_id
1 'polypeptide(L)'
;MATDPYHSFAAELRNSLRSAQELAGTYSKGSASSTNTDTDSQRAAHDALVDALEALEADIADVRESVNVVSRSPERFGLDEQELGNRRRFVKDCEEQFKRLSKVPGERPTTTRKYAPDAGDADADLERGASRGDDDVEAFEREQQQSLLAQQDNTLSLIGRSLTSLRTQASAFGTEIAEQVELVGALDSEVDTSQSRLKRAMGRLDEIARRSDDRCGGWCVWLLVVALMFVLLLVILI
;
A
#
# COMPACT_ATOMS: atom_id res chain seq x y z
N MET A 1 5.28 8.56 30.49
CA MET A 1 4.36 7.71 29.70
C MET A 1 5.18 7.16 28.55
N ALA A 2 5.23 5.84 28.37
CA ALA A 2 5.93 5.25 27.23
C ALA A 2 5.13 5.57 25.97
N THR A 3 5.72 6.32 25.05
CA THR A 3 5.13 6.61 23.73
C THR A 3 5.05 5.30 22.96
N ASP A 4 3.91 5.03 22.32
CA ASP A 4 3.72 3.83 21.51
C ASP A 4 4.74 3.82 20.34
N PRO A 5 5.64 2.83 20.28
CA PRO A 5 6.66 2.73 19.24
C PRO A 5 6.06 2.48 17.85
N TYR A 6 4.81 2.03 17.75
CA TYR A 6 4.14 1.76 16.48
C TYR A 6 4.20 2.95 15.52
N HIS A 7 4.00 4.18 16.00
CA HIS A 7 3.95 5.35 15.13
C HIS A 7 5.30 5.72 14.52
N SER A 8 6.40 5.51 15.24
CA SER A 8 7.74 5.70 14.68
C SER A 8 8.07 4.64 13.65
N PHE A 9 7.76 3.37 13.92
CA PHE A 9 7.94 2.28 12.96
C PHE A 9 7.07 2.49 11.71
N ALA A 10 5.82 2.92 11.88
CA ALA A 10 4.95 3.24 10.75
C ALA A 10 5.46 4.43 9.92
N ALA A 11 6.16 5.40 10.51
CA ALA A 11 6.78 6.50 9.77
C ALA A 11 8.01 6.02 9.00
N GLU A 12 8.83 5.16 9.60
CA GLU A 12 10.00 4.54 8.98
C GLU A 12 9.59 3.64 7.81
N LEU A 13 8.56 2.80 7.99
CA LEU A 13 8.02 1.94 6.94
C LEU A 13 7.53 2.75 5.74
N ARG A 14 6.87 3.90 5.96
CA ARG A 14 6.47 4.81 4.86
C ARG A 14 7.66 5.35 4.10
N ASN A 15 8.78 5.62 4.79
CA ASN A 15 10.00 6.10 4.14
C ASN A 15 10.67 4.97 3.34
N SER A 16 10.75 3.76 3.91
CA SER A 16 11.25 2.56 3.22
C SER A 16 10.47 2.29 1.93
N LEU A 17 9.14 2.38 1.99
CA LEU A 17 8.25 2.22 0.84
C LEU A 17 8.50 3.28 -0.24
N ARG A 18 8.69 4.56 0.14
CA ARG A 18 9.05 5.62 -0.80
C ARG A 18 10.40 5.34 -1.48
N SER A 19 11.41 4.92 -0.72
CA SER A 19 12.72 4.56 -1.28
C SER A 19 12.61 3.39 -2.28
N ALA A 20 11.81 2.36 -1.96
CA ALA A 20 11.55 1.24 -2.86
C ALA A 20 10.82 1.68 -4.15
N GLN A 21 9.88 2.64 -4.06
CA GLN A 21 9.22 3.24 -5.23
C GLN A 21 10.21 4.00 -6.12
N GLU A 22 11.14 4.74 -5.53
CA GLU A 22 12.17 5.46 -6.27
C GLU A 22 13.11 4.50 -7.00
N LEU A 23 13.57 3.43 -6.33
CA LEU A 23 14.39 2.35 -6.92
C LEU A 23 13.65 1.61 -8.05
N ALA A 24 12.35 1.36 -7.89
CA ALA A 24 11.53 0.79 -8.96
C ALA A 24 11.42 1.74 -10.17
N GLY A 25 11.33 3.03 -9.92
CA GLY A 25 11.33 4.07 -10.95
C GLY A 25 12.65 4.17 -11.70
N THR A 26 13.80 4.04 -11.03
CA THR A 26 15.11 4.06 -11.68
C THR A 26 15.34 2.79 -12.50
N TYR A 27 15.00 1.62 -11.96
CA TYR A 27 15.09 0.34 -12.66
C TYR A 27 14.22 0.30 -13.92
N SER A 28 12.95 0.74 -13.84
CA SER A 28 12.03 0.73 -14.99
C SER A 28 12.48 1.68 -16.11
N LYS A 29 13.01 2.85 -15.77
CA LYS A 29 13.60 3.79 -16.75
C LYS A 29 14.85 3.23 -17.41
N GLY A 30 15.75 2.61 -16.64
CA GLY A 30 16.96 1.97 -17.17
C GLY A 30 16.61 0.80 -18.09
N SER A 31 15.63 -0.01 -17.72
CA SER A 31 15.14 -1.12 -18.55
C SER A 31 14.52 -0.67 -19.88
N ALA A 32 13.88 0.50 -19.92
CA ALA A 32 13.33 1.08 -21.15
C ALA A 32 14.40 1.68 -22.08
N SER A 33 15.55 2.10 -21.54
CA SER A 33 16.67 2.67 -22.29
C SER A 33 17.66 1.55 -22.66
N SER A 34 17.39 0.84 -23.77
CA SER A 34 18.21 -0.32 -24.22
C SER A 34 19.56 0.09 -24.86
N THR A 35 20.47 0.69 -24.10
CA THR A 35 21.85 0.99 -24.51
C THR A 35 22.84 -0.01 -23.89
N ASN A 36 23.76 -0.56 -24.70
CA ASN A 36 24.69 -1.63 -24.30
C ASN A 36 25.63 -1.28 -23.13
N THR A 37 25.78 0.00 -22.77
CA THR A 37 26.65 0.47 -21.68
C THR A 37 25.95 0.52 -20.32
N ASP A 38 24.62 0.32 -20.26
CA ASP A 38 23.81 0.47 -19.05
C ASP A 38 23.45 -0.86 -18.37
N THR A 39 24.07 -1.97 -18.78
CA THR A 39 23.75 -3.29 -18.22
C THR A 39 24.21 -3.44 -16.77
N ASP A 40 25.39 -2.90 -16.43
CA ASP A 40 25.94 -2.99 -15.07
C ASP A 40 25.19 -2.06 -14.11
N SER A 41 24.82 -0.87 -14.57
CA SER A 41 24.00 0.08 -13.80
C SER A 41 22.57 -0.44 -13.61
N GLN A 42 21.99 -1.07 -14.63
CA GLN A 42 20.68 -1.73 -14.54
C GLN A 42 20.69 -2.91 -13.57
N ARG A 43 21.77 -3.71 -13.56
CA ARG A 43 21.94 -4.83 -12.63
C ARG A 43 22.11 -4.36 -11.19
N ALA A 44 22.93 -3.33 -10.95
CA ALA A 44 23.07 -2.74 -9.63
C ALA A 44 21.73 -2.15 -9.13
N ALA A 45 20.97 -1.48 -10.01
CA ALA A 45 19.64 -0.95 -9.67
C ALA A 45 18.63 -2.06 -9.37
N HIS A 46 18.70 -3.18 -10.10
CA HIS A 46 17.88 -4.35 -9.83
C HIS A 46 18.20 -4.96 -8.46
N ASP A 47 19.47 -5.23 -8.19
CA ASP A 47 19.89 -5.87 -6.94
C ASP A 47 19.53 -4.99 -5.73
N ALA A 48 19.76 -3.68 -5.83
CA ALA A 48 19.32 -2.73 -4.80
C ALA A 48 17.80 -2.71 -4.58
N LEU A 49 17.01 -2.84 -5.65
CA LEU A 49 15.54 -2.93 -5.55
C LEU A 49 15.10 -4.23 -4.88
N VAL A 50 15.73 -5.36 -5.21
CA VAL A 50 15.44 -6.66 -4.59
C VAL A 50 15.75 -6.63 -3.09
N ASP A 51 16.93 -6.14 -2.72
CA ASP A 51 17.33 -6.01 -1.31
C ASP A 51 16.36 -5.11 -0.53
N ALA A 52 15.94 -3.99 -1.13
CA ALA A 52 14.97 -3.09 -0.53
C ALA A 52 13.58 -3.73 -0.38
N LEU A 53 13.15 -4.57 -1.33
CA LEU A 53 11.88 -5.30 -1.26
C LEU A 53 11.93 -6.38 -0.16
N GLU A 54 13.03 -7.12 -0.03
CA GLU A 54 13.18 -8.13 1.02
C GLU A 54 13.18 -7.50 2.42
N ALA A 55 13.87 -6.37 2.60
CA ALA A 55 13.81 -5.60 3.85
C ALA A 55 12.38 -5.08 4.13
N LEU A 56 11.71 -4.53 3.12
CA LEU A 56 10.35 -4.01 3.26
C LEU A 56 9.34 -5.11 3.61
N GLU A 57 9.51 -6.32 3.09
CA GLU A 57 8.70 -7.47 3.47
C GLU A 57 8.84 -7.83 4.95
N ALA A 58 10.09 -7.90 5.45
CA ALA A 58 10.35 -8.17 6.86
C ALA A 58 9.71 -7.10 7.76
N ASP A 59 9.87 -5.82 7.42
CA ASP A 59 9.28 -4.71 8.16
C ASP A 59 7.73 -4.78 8.18
N ILE A 60 7.10 -5.11 7.05
CA ILE A 60 5.64 -5.26 6.95
C ILE A 60 5.16 -6.44 7.80
N ALA A 61 5.89 -7.56 7.78
CA ALA A 61 5.56 -8.75 8.58
C ALA A 61 5.62 -8.46 10.08
N ASP A 62 6.65 -7.73 10.54
CA ASP A 62 6.81 -7.34 11.93
C ASP A 62 5.68 -6.40 12.39
N VAL A 63 5.33 -5.40 11.58
CA VAL A 63 4.22 -4.48 11.89
C VAL A 63 2.89 -5.24 11.93
N ARG A 64 2.67 -6.15 10.98
CA ARG A 64 1.46 -7.00 10.95
C ARG A 64 1.33 -7.84 12.21
N GLU A 65 2.41 -8.50 12.64
CA GLU A 65 2.39 -9.31 13.86
C GLU A 65 2.16 -8.43 15.10
N SER A 66 2.76 -7.24 15.15
CA SER A 66 2.52 -6.29 16.24
C SER A 66 1.04 -5.89 16.33
N VAL A 67 0.38 -5.62 15.19
CA VAL A 67 -1.03 -5.27 15.13
C VAL A 67 -1.91 -6.48 15.51
N ASN A 68 -1.52 -7.69 15.10
CA ASN A 68 -2.22 -8.93 15.48
C ASN A 68 -2.17 -9.17 16.99
N VAL A 69 -0.98 -9.09 17.62
CA VAL A 69 -0.82 -9.25 19.06
C VAL A 69 -1.65 -8.22 19.83
N VAL A 70 -1.60 -6.97 19.38
CA VAL A 70 -2.36 -5.87 19.97
C VAL A 70 -3.88 -6.07 19.81
N SER A 71 -4.32 -6.58 18.66
CA SER A 71 -5.74 -6.85 18.38
C SER A 71 -6.37 -7.89 19.30
N ARG A 72 -5.56 -8.81 19.85
CA ARG A 72 -6.03 -9.84 20.79
C ARG A 72 -6.24 -9.32 22.21
N SER A 73 -5.69 -8.16 22.55
CA SER A 73 -5.78 -7.59 23.90
C SER A 73 -5.69 -6.06 23.89
N PRO A 74 -6.61 -5.35 23.20
CA PRO A 74 -6.55 -3.90 23.06
C PRO A 74 -6.59 -3.14 24.40
N GLU A 75 -7.36 -3.66 25.37
CA GLU A 75 -7.47 -3.08 26.72
C GLU A 75 -6.14 -3.02 27.48
N ARG A 76 -5.24 -3.99 27.25
CA ARG A 76 -3.91 -4.00 27.89
C ARG A 76 -2.97 -2.93 27.37
N PHE A 77 -3.21 -2.48 26.13
CA PHE A 77 -2.40 -1.46 25.47
C PHE A 77 -3.08 -0.07 25.52
N GLY A 78 -4.29 0.03 26.07
CA GLY A 78 -5.04 1.29 26.15
C GLY A 78 -5.37 1.87 24.78
N LEU A 79 -5.57 1.02 23.77
CA LEU A 79 -5.82 1.43 22.40
C LEU A 79 -7.32 1.48 22.11
N ASP A 80 -7.73 2.54 21.41
CA ASP A 80 -9.09 2.71 20.93
C ASP A 80 -9.36 1.81 19.71
N GLU A 81 -10.61 1.39 19.55
CA GLU A 81 -11.05 0.54 18.43
C GLU A 81 -10.78 1.23 17.08
N GLN A 82 -10.93 2.57 17.04
CA GLN A 82 -10.64 3.38 15.86
C GLN A 82 -9.15 3.35 15.50
N GLU A 83 -8.29 3.49 16.51
CA GLU A 83 -6.84 3.44 16.30
C GLU A 83 -6.43 2.06 15.78
N LEU A 84 -6.96 0.99 16.35
CA LEU A 84 -6.68 -0.37 15.91
C LEU A 84 -7.17 -0.64 14.46
N GLY A 85 -8.31 -0.05 14.09
CA GLY A 85 -8.79 -0.01 12.71
C GLY A 85 -7.83 0.72 11.76
N ASN A 86 -7.31 1.88 12.17
CA ASN A 86 -6.32 2.64 11.39
C ASN A 86 -5.03 1.84 11.18
N ARG A 87 -4.57 1.09 12.20
CA ARG A 87 -3.37 0.25 12.08
C ARG A 87 -3.55 -0.89 11.09
N ARG A 88 -4.69 -1.59 11.16
CA ARG A 88 -5.05 -2.65 10.20
C ARG A 88 -5.10 -2.12 8.77
N ARG A 89 -5.74 -0.97 8.55
CA ARG A 89 -5.81 -0.33 7.23
C ARG A 89 -4.42 0.04 6.71
N PHE A 90 -3.57 0.60 7.56
CA PHE A 90 -2.20 0.97 7.18
C PHE A 90 -1.38 -0.24 6.73
N VAL A 91 -1.44 -1.36 7.47
CA VAL A 91 -0.75 -2.60 7.07
C VAL A 91 -1.24 -3.08 5.70
N LYS A 92 -2.56 -3.10 5.49
CA LYS A 92 -3.14 -3.48 4.19
C LYS A 92 -2.67 -2.58 3.05
N ASP A 93 -2.67 -1.26 3.25
CA ASP A 93 -2.21 -0.30 2.24
C ASP A 93 -0.71 -0.52 1.91
N CYS A 94 0.11 -0.88 2.89
CA CYS A 94 1.52 -1.23 2.70
C CYS A 94 1.69 -2.55 1.92
N GLU A 95 0.94 -3.59 2.27
CA GLU A 95 0.96 -4.88 1.56
C GLU A 95 0.52 -4.75 0.10
N GLU A 96 -0.51 -3.95 -0.19
CA GLU A 96 -0.96 -3.68 -1.56
C GLU A 96 0.10 -2.94 -2.38
N GLN A 97 0.78 -1.97 -1.78
CA GLN A 97 1.87 -1.24 -2.43
C GLN A 97 3.10 -2.14 -2.66
N PHE A 98 3.48 -2.95 -1.68
CA PHE A 98 4.53 -3.95 -1.84
C PHE A 98 4.23 -4.92 -2.99
N LYS A 99 3.00 -5.44 -3.07
CA LYS A 99 2.54 -6.33 -4.15
C LYS A 99 2.58 -5.69 -5.54
N ARG A 100 2.45 -4.37 -5.63
CA ARG A 100 2.63 -3.63 -6.89
C ARG A 100 4.11 -3.50 -7.23
N LEU A 101 4.94 -3.14 -6.27
CA LEU A 101 6.37 -2.95 -6.47
C LEU A 101 7.10 -4.25 -6.80
N SER A 102 6.73 -5.37 -6.16
CA SER A 102 7.33 -6.67 -6.42
C SER A 102 7.07 -7.23 -7.83
N LYS A 103 6.12 -6.65 -8.58
CA LYS A 103 5.89 -7.00 -10.00
C LYS A 103 6.82 -6.27 -10.95
N VAL A 104 7.32 -5.09 -10.58
CA VAL A 104 8.16 -4.24 -11.44
C VAL A 104 9.45 -4.94 -11.89
N PRO A 105 10.19 -5.68 -11.02
CA PRO A 105 11.36 -6.46 -11.44
C PRO A 105 11.04 -7.58 -12.46
N GLY A 106 9.78 -8.03 -12.53
CA GLY A 106 9.37 -9.17 -13.37
C GLY A 106 8.72 -8.81 -14.70
N GLU A 107 8.23 -7.58 -14.86
CA GLU A 107 7.63 -7.09 -16.09
C GLU A 107 8.72 -6.63 -17.07
N ARG A 108 9.29 -7.57 -17.84
CA ARG A 108 9.99 -7.19 -19.07
C ARG A 108 8.96 -6.65 -20.07
N PRO A 109 9.20 -5.50 -20.72
CA PRO A 109 8.45 -5.15 -21.92
C PRO A 109 8.77 -6.23 -22.95
N THR A 110 7.81 -7.11 -23.21
CA THR A 110 7.84 -8.06 -24.32
C THR A 110 7.75 -7.28 -25.63
N THR A 111 8.78 -6.47 -25.91
CA THR A 111 9.10 -6.17 -27.30
C THR A 111 9.58 -7.50 -27.87
N THR A 112 8.62 -8.26 -28.38
CA THR A 112 8.84 -9.15 -29.50
C THR A 112 9.38 -8.25 -30.61
N ARG A 113 10.67 -7.92 -30.51
CA ARG A 113 11.45 -7.48 -31.65
C ARG A 113 11.49 -8.73 -32.51
N LYS A 114 10.44 -8.89 -33.33
CA LYS A 114 10.47 -9.77 -34.49
C LYS A 114 11.73 -9.33 -35.21
N TYR A 115 12.81 -10.07 -34.99
CA TYR A 115 13.93 -10.08 -35.89
C TYR A 115 13.36 -10.67 -37.17
N ALA A 116 12.78 -9.80 -38.00
CA ALA A 116 12.52 -10.11 -39.38
C ALA A 116 13.93 -10.16 -40.00
N PRO A 117 14.41 -11.31 -40.48
CA PRO A 117 15.56 -11.29 -41.37
C PRO A 117 15.11 -10.47 -42.58
N ASP A 118 15.76 -9.33 -42.77
CA ASP A 118 15.55 -8.47 -43.92
C ASP A 118 15.98 -9.25 -45.17
N ALA A 119 15.00 -9.85 -45.83
CA ALA A 119 15.15 -10.55 -47.10
C ALA A 119 14.48 -9.69 -48.17
N GLY A 120 15.27 -8.79 -48.74
CA GLY A 120 14.95 -7.94 -49.89
C GLY A 120 15.99 -6.83 -49.95
N ASP A 121 16.79 -6.64 -50.99
CA ASP A 121 16.46 -6.76 -52.40
C ASP A 121 17.71 -7.15 -53.19
N ALA A 122 17.52 -8.00 -54.18
CA ALA A 122 18.54 -8.37 -55.14
C ALA A 122 18.52 -7.32 -56.25
N ASP A 123 19.34 -6.28 -56.11
CA ASP A 123 19.68 -5.43 -57.25
C ASP A 123 21.13 -5.67 -57.67
N ALA A 124 21.23 -5.99 -58.95
CA ALA A 124 22.44 -6.37 -59.64
C ALA A 124 23.41 -5.21 -59.75
N ASP A 125 24.66 -5.59 -60.06
CA ASP A 125 25.70 -4.77 -60.66
C ASP A 125 26.59 -4.00 -59.67
N LEU A 126 27.75 -4.57 -59.35
CA LEU A 126 29.04 -4.01 -59.76
C LEU A 126 30.21 -4.91 -59.32
N GLU A 127 31.16 -5.04 -60.23
CA GLU A 127 32.34 -5.87 -60.20
C GLU A 127 33.25 -5.71 -58.96
N ARG A 128 34.04 -6.78 -58.74
CA ARG A 128 35.49 -6.74 -58.44
C ARG A 128 35.92 -6.92 -56.98
N GLY A 129 36.01 -8.20 -56.60
CA GLY A 129 37.21 -8.80 -56.01
C GLY A 129 37.59 -8.46 -54.57
N ALA A 130 37.12 -9.29 -53.61
CA ALA A 130 37.82 -9.57 -52.34
C ALA A 130 37.16 -10.73 -51.56
N SER A 131 37.12 -11.95 -52.11
CA SER A 131 36.47 -13.12 -51.48
C SER A 131 37.28 -13.79 -50.36
N ARG A 132 37.91 -13.02 -49.47
CA ARG A 132 38.66 -13.56 -48.30
C ARG A 132 38.57 -12.75 -47.01
N GLY A 133 37.83 -11.63 -46.99
CA GLY A 133 37.65 -10.80 -45.79
C GLY A 133 36.22 -10.78 -45.25
N ASP A 134 35.25 -11.29 -46.01
CA ASP A 134 33.82 -11.26 -45.66
C ASP A 134 33.48 -12.33 -44.61
N ASP A 135 34.06 -13.53 -44.74
CA ASP A 135 33.88 -14.63 -43.79
C ASP A 135 34.41 -14.29 -42.38
N ASP A 136 35.52 -13.54 -42.29
CA ASP A 136 36.11 -13.11 -41.01
C ASP A 136 35.29 -11.99 -40.35
N VAL A 137 34.69 -11.10 -41.14
CA VAL A 137 33.80 -10.03 -40.65
C VAL A 137 32.49 -10.63 -40.16
N GLU A 138 31.87 -11.54 -40.93
CA GLU A 138 30.67 -12.24 -40.49
C GLU A 138 30.93 -13.14 -39.27
N ALA A 139 32.09 -13.80 -39.18
CA ALA A 139 32.46 -14.60 -38.01
C ALA A 139 32.64 -13.71 -36.77
N PHE A 140 33.32 -12.57 -36.90
CA PHE A 140 33.51 -11.61 -35.83
C PHE A 140 32.18 -10.98 -35.38
N GLU A 141 31.27 -10.67 -36.32
CA GLU A 141 29.92 -10.19 -36.01
C GLU A 141 29.07 -11.23 -35.29
N ARG A 142 29.13 -12.51 -35.73
CA ARG A 142 28.45 -13.61 -35.04
C ARG A 142 28.99 -13.82 -33.64
N GLU A 143 30.30 -13.73 -33.45
CA GLU A 143 30.95 -13.86 -32.15
C GLU A 143 30.57 -12.69 -31.22
N GLN A 144 30.51 -11.46 -31.75
CA GLN A 144 29.99 -10.29 -31.03
C GLN A 144 28.51 -10.47 -30.63
N GLN A 145 27.66 -10.92 -31.55
CA GLN A 145 26.24 -11.17 -31.28
C GLN A 145 26.04 -12.29 -30.24
N GLN A 146 26.85 -13.35 -30.28
CA GLN A 146 26.82 -14.42 -29.28
C GLN A 146 27.28 -13.93 -27.91
N SER A 147 28.31 -13.07 -27.85
CA SER A 147 28.75 -12.46 -26.59
C SER A 147 27.66 -11.57 -25.96
N LEU A 148 26.91 -10.85 -26.81
CA LEU A 148 25.81 -9.98 -26.41
C LEU A 148 24.60 -10.79 -25.92
N LEU A 149 24.26 -11.89 -26.60
CA LEU A 149 23.22 -12.83 -26.17
C LEU A 149 23.60 -13.52 -24.86
N ALA A 150 24.85 -13.95 -24.71
CA ALA A 150 25.34 -14.60 -23.49
C ALA A 150 25.30 -13.68 -22.26
N GLN A 151 25.60 -12.38 -22.42
CA GLN A 151 25.48 -11.39 -21.33
C GLN A 151 24.02 -11.15 -20.92
N GLN A 152 23.09 -11.13 -21.89
CA GLN A 152 21.66 -11.01 -21.61
C GLN A 152 21.08 -12.24 -20.92
N ASP A 153 21.59 -13.43 -21.21
CA ASP A 153 21.15 -14.71 -20.63
C ASP A 153 21.63 -14.87 -19.17
N ASN A 154 22.82 -14.37 -18.84
CA ASN A 154 23.32 -14.38 -17.47
C ASN A 154 22.46 -13.46 -16.55
N THR A 155 22.06 -12.31 -17.08
CA THR A 155 21.14 -11.37 -16.40
C THR A 155 19.76 -11.99 -16.19
N LEU A 156 19.26 -12.78 -17.15
CA LEU A 156 18.00 -13.52 -17.04
C LEU A 156 18.01 -14.55 -15.92
N SER A 157 19.11 -15.29 -15.73
CA SER A 157 19.20 -16.32 -14.70
C SER A 157 19.17 -15.75 -13.28
N LEU A 158 19.70 -14.55 -13.07
CA LEU A 158 19.74 -13.88 -11.76
C LEU A 158 18.39 -13.26 -11.43
N ILE A 159 17.77 -12.57 -12.40
CA ILE A 159 16.39 -12.06 -12.26
C ILE A 159 15.43 -13.23 -11.97
N GLY A 160 15.59 -14.37 -12.66
CA GLY A 160 14.71 -15.53 -12.48
C GLY A 160 14.68 -16.09 -11.06
N ARG A 161 15.82 -16.12 -10.35
CA ARG A 161 15.89 -16.60 -8.95
C ARG A 161 15.26 -15.62 -7.98
N SER A 162 15.64 -14.34 -8.05
CA SER A 162 15.09 -13.30 -7.17
C SER A 162 13.59 -13.09 -7.41
N LEU A 163 13.16 -13.12 -8.67
CA LEU A 163 11.75 -12.99 -9.06
C LEU A 163 10.91 -14.20 -8.62
N THR A 164 11.47 -15.42 -8.63
CA THR A 164 10.76 -16.60 -8.12
C THR A 164 10.52 -16.45 -6.62
N SER A 165 11.53 -15.99 -5.87
CA SER A 165 11.42 -15.73 -4.42
C SER A 165 10.36 -14.64 -4.13
N LEU A 166 10.48 -13.49 -4.79
CA LEU A 166 9.52 -12.38 -4.67
C LEU A 166 8.11 -12.79 -5.08
N ARG A 167 7.96 -13.63 -6.11
CA ARG A 167 6.65 -14.13 -6.55
C ARG A 167 6.01 -15.06 -5.53
N THR A 168 6.78 -15.96 -4.92
CA THR A 168 6.28 -16.82 -3.84
C THR A 168 5.86 -16.00 -2.62
N GLN A 169 6.65 -14.98 -2.26
CA GLN A 169 6.36 -14.05 -1.15
C GLN A 169 5.11 -13.20 -1.43
N ALA A 170 5.02 -12.57 -2.60
CA ALA A 170 3.84 -11.78 -3.01
C ALA A 170 2.56 -12.63 -3.13
N SER A 171 2.68 -13.92 -3.44
CA SER A 171 1.56 -14.87 -3.45
C SER A 171 1.07 -15.19 -2.04
N ALA A 172 1.97 -15.28 -1.05
CA ALA A 172 1.62 -15.49 0.34
C ALA A 172 0.79 -14.31 0.87
N PHE A 173 1.25 -13.06 0.65
CA PHE A 173 0.45 -11.86 0.94
C PHE A 173 -0.91 -11.85 0.21
N GLY A 174 -0.94 -12.26 -1.06
CA GLY A 174 -2.16 -12.25 -1.85
C GLY A 174 -3.28 -13.16 -1.34
N THR A 175 -2.95 -14.26 -0.67
CA THR A 175 -3.92 -15.19 -0.10
C THR A 175 -4.42 -14.71 1.26
N GLU A 176 -3.53 -14.09 2.05
CA GLU A 176 -3.84 -13.63 3.42
C GLU A 176 -4.58 -12.28 3.45
N ILE A 177 -4.39 -11.41 2.44
CA ILE A 177 -5.22 -10.20 2.24
C ILE A 177 -6.71 -10.56 2.06
N ALA A 178 -7.02 -11.70 1.42
CA ALA A 178 -8.40 -12.14 1.24
C ALA A 178 -9.05 -12.56 2.57
N GLU A 179 -8.25 -13.10 3.50
CA GLU A 179 -8.69 -13.48 4.85
C GLU A 179 -8.99 -12.25 5.71
N GLN A 180 -8.28 -11.14 5.50
CA GLN A 180 -8.52 -9.87 6.21
C GLN A 180 -9.69 -9.05 5.65
N VAL A 181 -10.24 -9.38 4.45
CA VAL A 181 -11.46 -8.76 3.90
C VAL A 181 -12.71 -9.18 4.69
N GLU A 182 -12.68 -10.35 5.34
CA GLU A 182 -13.79 -10.84 6.16
C GLU A 182 -13.97 -10.04 7.47
N LEU A 183 -12.91 -9.36 7.95
CA LEU A 183 -12.95 -8.53 9.17
C LEU A 183 -13.28 -7.05 8.93
N VAL A 184 -13.08 -6.54 7.71
CA VAL A 184 -13.46 -5.15 7.39
C VAL A 184 -14.99 -5.00 7.27
N GLY A 185 -15.70 -6.04 6.82
CA GLY A 185 -17.17 -6.05 6.82
C GLY A 185 -17.79 -6.03 8.22
N ALA A 186 -17.11 -6.64 9.20
CA ALA A 186 -17.56 -6.62 10.60
C ALA A 186 -17.40 -5.23 11.24
N LEU A 187 -16.30 -4.53 10.93
CA LEU A 187 -16.05 -3.16 11.41
C LEU A 187 -17.06 -2.14 10.85
N ASP A 188 -17.42 -2.24 9.57
CA ASP A 188 -18.43 -1.36 8.96
C ASP A 188 -19.82 -1.56 9.61
N SER A 189 -20.20 -2.83 9.83
CA SER A 189 -21.42 -3.20 10.56
C SER A 189 -21.41 -2.73 12.03
N GLU A 190 -20.27 -2.79 12.70
CA GLU A 190 -20.13 -2.39 14.10
C GLU A 190 -20.10 -0.86 14.27
N VAL A 191 -19.55 -0.14 13.30
CA VAL A 191 -19.62 1.33 13.21
C VAL A 191 -21.06 1.79 12.92
N ASP A 192 -21.77 1.14 12.00
CA ASP A 192 -23.19 1.46 11.71
C ASP A 192 -24.09 1.22 12.93
N THR A 193 -23.87 0.10 13.63
CA THR A 193 -24.62 -0.19 14.86
C THR A 193 -24.28 0.78 15.99
N SER A 194 -23.02 1.20 16.12
CA SER A 194 -22.58 2.23 17.07
C SER A 194 -23.17 3.60 16.74
N GLN A 195 -23.17 4.02 15.46
CA GLN A 195 -23.77 5.27 15.00
C GLN A 195 -25.29 5.29 15.26
N SER A 196 -25.97 4.15 15.04
CA SER A 196 -27.40 4.00 15.35
C SER A 196 -27.70 4.11 16.85
N ARG A 197 -26.84 3.54 17.71
CA ARG A 197 -26.95 3.64 19.18
C ARG A 197 -26.71 5.07 19.65
N LEU A 198 -25.70 5.74 19.08
CA LEU A 198 -25.34 7.11 19.42
C LEU A 198 -26.44 8.10 19.00
N LYS A 199 -27.04 7.90 17.81
CA LYS A 199 -28.21 8.69 17.35
C LYS A 199 -29.42 8.50 18.26
N ARG A 200 -29.69 7.28 18.75
CA ARG A 200 -30.75 7.01 19.73
C ARG A 200 -30.45 7.65 21.09
N ALA A 201 -29.19 7.64 21.54
CA ALA A 201 -28.78 8.28 22.78
C ALA A 201 -28.94 9.80 22.71
N MET A 202 -28.50 10.42 21.60
CA MET A 202 -28.73 11.85 21.33
C MET A 202 -30.22 12.20 21.31
N GLY A 203 -31.07 11.39 20.66
CA GLY A 203 -32.52 11.61 20.66
C GLY A 203 -33.14 11.54 22.06
N ARG A 204 -32.68 10.62 22.91
CA ARG A 204 -33.13 10.56 24.31
C ARG A 204 -32.63 11.75 25.14
N LEU A 205 -31.41 12.22 24.90
CA LEU A 205 -30.87 13.41 25.55
C LEU A 205 -31.67 14.66 25.16
N ASP A 206 -32.01 14.80 23.89
CA ASP A 206 -32.84 15.89 23.38
C ASP A 206 -34.26 15.83 23.97
N GLU A 207 -34.86 14.64 24.03
CA GLU A 207 -36.15 14.41 24.68
C GLU A 207 -36.10 14.75 26.18
N ILE A 208 -35.03 14.35 26.90
CA ILE A 208 -34.85 14.64 28.33
C ILE A 208 -34.64 16.13 28.56
N ALA A 209 -33.81 16.78 27.75
CA ALA A 209 -33.58 18.22 27.81
C ALA A 209 -34.90 18.97 27.66
N ARG A 210 -35.69 18.62 26.64
CA ARG A 210 -36.98 19.23 26.35
C ARG A 210 -38.02 18.99 27.47
N ARG A 211 -38.09 17.76 28.00
CA ARG A 211 -38.97 17.41 29.14
C ARG A 211 -38.58 18.06 30.46
N SER A 212 -37.32 18.46 30.62
CA SER A 212 -36.84 19.19 31.79
C SER A 212 -37.25 20.66 31.73
N ASP A 213 -37.19 21.26 30.54
CA ASP A 213 -37.54 22.65 30.31
C ASP A 213 -39.05 22.89 30.52
N ASP A 214 -39.89 22.03 29.94
CA ASP A 214 -41.36 22.12 30.10
C ASP A 214 -41.83 21.91 31.55
N ARG A 215 -41.18 21.02 32.31
CA ARG A 215 -41.56 20.73 33.70
C ARG A 215 -41.04 21.79 34.68
N CYS A 216 -39.82 22.28 34.51
CA CYS A 216 -39.29 23.36 35.35
C CYS A 216 -40.02 24.68 35.12
N GLY A 217 -40.31 25.03 33.86
CA GLY A 217 -41.06 26.24 33.52
C GLY A 217 -42.48 26.22 34.07
N GLY A 218 -43.22 25.11 33.87
CA GLY A 218 -44.60 24.98 34.32
C GLY A 218 -44.76 24.99 35.85
N TRP A 219 -43.89 24.29 36.58
CA TRP A 219 -43.92 24.28 38.05
C TRP A 219 -43.54 25.64 38.64
N CYS A 220 -42.55 26.32 38.05
CA CYS A 220 -42.13 27.64 38.51
C CYS A 220 -43.28 28.66 38.34
N VAL A 221 -43.95 28.68 37.19
CA VAL A 221 -45.10 29.57 36.95
C VAL A 221 -46.24 29.27 37.92
N TRP A 222 -46.58 28.00 38.15
CA TRP A 222 -47.67 27.63 39.06
C TRP A 222 -47.38 28.02 40.52
N LEU A 223 -46.16 27.79 41.00
CA LEU A 223 -45.72 28.23 42.34
C LEU A 223 -45.80 29.76 42.50
N LEU A 224 -45.41 30.51 41.47
CA LEU A 224 -45.44 31.97 41.48
C LEU A 224 -46.87 32.51 41.58
N VAL A 225 -47.82 31.88 40.87
CA VAL A 225 -49.26 32.24 40.95
C VAL A 225 -49.84 31.95 42.34
N VAL A 226 -49.54 30.79 42.93
CA VAL A 226 -50.02 30.44 44.29
C VAL A 226 -49.48 31.40 45.34
N ALA A 227 -48.18 31.73 45.26
CA ALA A 227 -47.56 32.70 46.16
C ALA A 227 -48.22 34.08 46.05
N LEU A 228 -48.48 34.55 44.82
CA LEU A 228 -49.15 35.83 44.57
C LEU A 228 -50.59 35.85 45.11
N MET A 229 -51.31 34.74 44.97
CA MET A 229 -52.68 34.61 45.51
C MET A 229 -52.69 34.67 47.05
N PHE A 230 -51.67 34.08 47.69
CA PHE A 230 -51.50 34.10 49.14
C PHE A 230 -51.21 35.53 49.65
N VAL A 231 -50.36 36.27 48.95
CA VAL A 231 -50.08 37.68 49.25
C VAL A 231 -51.35 38.53 49.11
N LEU A 232 -52.15 38.32 48.06
CA LEU A 232 -53.43 39.01 47.88
C LEU A 232 -54.42 38.75 49.02
N LEU A 233 -54.54 37.49 49.46
CA LEU A 233 -55.40 37.15 50.61
C LEU A 233 -54.92 37.81 51.90
N LEU A 234 -53.61 37.84 52.14
CA LEU A 234 -53.03 38.51 53.30
C LEU A 234 -53.34 40.01 53.31
N VAL A 235 -53.27 40.67 52.15
CA VAL A 235 -53.59 42.10 52.00
C VAL A 235 -55.08 42.38 52.20
N ILE A 236 -55.98 41.47 51.83
CA ILE A 236 -57.43 41.64 52.04
C ILE A 236 -57.83 41.35 53.50
N LEU A 237 -57.10 40.45 54.16
CA LEU A 237 -57.36 40.05 55.55
C LEU A 237 -56.89 41.10 56.57
N ILE A 238 -55.82 41.83 56.24
CA ILE A 238 -55.28 42.97 57.01
C ILE A 238 -56.11 44.22 56.75
#